data_AF-A0A0J6NI73-F1
#
_entry.id   AF-A0A0J6NI73-F1
#
_cell.length_a   1.000
_cell.length_b   1.000
_cell.length_c   1.000
_cell.angle_alpha   90.00
_cell.angle_beta   90.00
_cell.angle_gamma   90.00
#
_symmetry.space_group_name_H-M   'P 1'
#
loop_
_entity.id
_entity.type
_entity.pdbx_description
1 polymer ?
#
loop_
_entity_poly.entity_id
_entity_poly.type
_entity_poly.pdbx_seq_one_letter_code
_entity_poly.pdbx_strand_id
1 'polypeptide(L)'
;MPAMEQLKLLNQNLFDAQDQTTLPHLSRQLAQQCAEMDASLMQGLIDIRAAHIGLQAILNLLQRRDEPLLLSSEEAAALLEPVQQRLCQGLGHINSLV
;
A
#
# COMPACT_ATOMS: atom_id res chain seq x y z
N MET A 1 2.18 2.01 -16.58
CA MET A 1 2.63 0.61 -16.56
C MET A 1 2.88 0.24 -15.10
N PRO A 2 2.22 -0.78 -14.54
CA PRO A 2 2.45 -1.23 -13.17
C PRO A 2 3.92 -1.53 -12.87
N ALA A 3 4.34 -1.37 -11.62
CA ALA A 3 5.73 -1.57 -11.23
C ALA A 3 6.21 -3.01 -11.53
N MET A 4 5.34 -4.01 -11.37
CA MET A 4 5.66 -5.40 -11.71
C MET A 4 5.96 -5.62 -13.20
N GLU A 5 5.26 -4.91 -14.09
CA GLU A 5 5.53 -4.97 -15.54
C GLU A 5 6.86 -4.29 -15.89
N GLN A 6 7.19 -3.17 -15.23
CA GLN A 6 8.48 -2.50 -15.37
C GLN A 6 9.64 -3.39 -14.93
N LEU A 7 9.48 -4.09 -13.81
CA LEU A 7 10.47 -5.02 -13.30
C LEU A 7 10.68 -6.21 -14.25
N LYS A 8 9.61 -6.78 -14.81
CA LYS A 8 9.69 -7.86 -15.81
C LYS A 8 10.48 -7.42 -17.04
N LEU A 9 10.21 -6.21 -17.54
CA LEU A 9 10.92 -5.66 -18.69
C LEU A 9 12.41 -5.43 -18.39
N LEU A 10 12.74 -4.86 -17.23
CA LEU A 10 14.14 -4.66 -16.82
C LEU A 10 14.89 -5.97 -16.66
N ASN A 11 14.25 -6.98 -16.10
CA ASN A 11 14.84 -8.31 -15.95
C ASN A 11 15.11 -8.95 -17.32
N GLN A 12 14.14 -8.87 -18.25
CA GLN A 12 14.32 -9.34 -19.62
C GLN A 12 15.48 -8.63 -20.33
N ASN A 13 15.53 -7.29 -20.24
CA ASN A 13 16.63 -6.49 -20.81
C ASN A 13 18.00 -6.85 -20.23
N LEU A 14 18.06 -7.23 -18.95
CA LEU A 14 19.28 -7.69 -18.31
C LEU A 14 19.70 -9.07 -18.81
N PHE A 15 18.76 -9.99 -19.02
CA PHE A 15 19.03 -11.30 -19.65
C PHE A 15 19.52 -11.16 -21.10
N ASP A 16 18.96 -10.21 -21.84
CA ASP A 16 19.30 -10.00 -23.26
C ASP A 16 20.56 -9.15 -23.46
N ALA A 17 21.10 -8.54 -22.40
CA ALA A 17 22.28 -7.69 -22.48
C ALA A 17 23.55 -8.52 -22.77
N GLN A 18 24.08 -8.36 -23.99
CA GLN A 18 25.35 -8.98 -24.40
C GLN A 18 26.57 -8.08 -24.10
N ASP A 19 26.36 -6.78 -23.89
CA ASP A 19 27.42 -5.79 -23.64
C ASP A 19 27.75 -5.63 -22.15
N GLN A 20 29.03 -5.73 -21.79
CA GLN A 20 29.51 -5.57 -20.42
C GLN A 20 29.35 -4.15 -19.85
N THR A 21 29.11 -3.16 -20.71
CA THR A 21 28.99 -1.75 -20.33
C THR A 21 27.57 -1.37 -19.90
N THR A 22 26.54 -2.05 -20.41
CA THR A 22 25.13 -1.78 -20.08
C THR A 22 24.64 -2.57 -18.88
N LEU A 23 25.26 -3.73 -18.61
CA LEU A 23 24.90 -4.66 -17.55
C LEU A 23 24.93 -4.04 -16.14
N PRO A 24 25.95 -3.23 -15.75
CA PRO A 24 25.97 -2.56 -14.44
C PRO A 24 24.85 -1.53 -14.28
N HIS A 25 24.49 -0.83 -15.36
CA HIS A 25 23.42 0.16 -15.34
C HIS A 25 22.06 -0.51 -15.17
N LEU A 26 21.78 -1.56 -15.97
CA LEU A 26 20.54 -2.35 -15.86
C LEU A 26 20.40 -3.01 -14.49
N SER A 27 21.51 -3.53 -13.94
CA SER A 27 21.52 -4.12 -12.59
C SER A 27 21.15 -3.09 -11.52
N ARG A 28 21.68 -1.86 -11.63
CA ARG A 28 21.35 -0.77 -10.70
C ARG A 28 19.89 -0.33 -10.83
N GLN A 29 19.37 -0.23 -12.06
CA GLN A 29 17.97 0.11 -12.30
C GLN A 29 17.03 -0.96 -11.73
N LEU A 30 17.37 -2.24 -11.89
CA LEU A 30 16.60 -3.34 -11.33
C LEU A 30 16.61 -3.31 -9.79
N ALA A 31 17.78 -3.10 -9.17
CA ALA A 31 17.89 -2.97 -7.72
C ALA A 31 17.07 -1.78 -7.17
N GLN A 32 17.13 -0.64 -7.86
CA GLN A 32 16.36 0.56 -7.50
C GLN A 32 14.85 0.31 -7.62
N GLN A 33 14.40 -0.34 -8.71
CA GLN A 33 12.98 -0.67 -8.89
C GLN A 33 12.49 -1.64 -7.81
N CYS A 34 13.27 -2.67 -7.45
CA CYS A 34 12.91 -3.55 -6.34
C CYS A 34 12.77 -2.78 -5.01
N ALA A 35 13.71 -1.87 -4.71
CA ALA A 35 13.66 -1.07 -3.48
C ALA A 35 12.44 -0.13 -3.43
N GLU A 36 12.08 0.49 -4.56
CA GLU A 36 10.89 1.33 -4.69
C GLU A 36 9.60 0.51 -4.52
N MET A 37 9.55 -0.69 -5.09
CA MET A 37 8.42 -1.60 -4.92
C MET A 37 8.26 -2.06 -3.47
N ASP A 38 9.35 -2.45 -2.82
CA ASP A 38 9.35 -2.84 -1.40
C ASP A 38 8.89 -1.69 -0.51
N ALA A 39 9.37 -0.46 -0.77
CA ALA A 39 8.94 0.72 -0.04
C ALA A 39 7.44 1.01 -0.22
N SER A 40 6.92 0.93 -1.45
CA SER A 40 5.49 1.13 -1.72
C SER A 40 4.64 0.04 -1.07
N LEU A 41 5.08 -1.22 -1.13
CA LEU A 41 4.39 -2.34 -0.49
C LEU A 41 4.35 -2.16 1.04
N MET A 42 5.48 -1.82 1.65
CA MET A 42 5.58 -1.54 3.08
C MET A 42 4.65 -0.40 3.49
N GLN A 43 4.62 0.70 2.72
CA GLN A 43 3.74 1.82 2.98
C GLN A 43 2.26 1.40 2.88
N GLY A 44 1.90 0.66 1.84
CA GLY A 44 0.55 0.13 1.66
C GLY A 44 0.09 -0.74 2.83
N LEU A 45 0.96 -1.62 3.32
CA LEU A 45 0.69 -2.47 4.49
C LEU A 45 0.55 -1.66 5.78
N ILE A 46 1.36 -0.62 5.97
CA ILE A 46 1.27 0.29 7.12
C ILE A 46 -0.09 0.98 7.12
N ASP A 47 -0.54 1.51 5.99
CA ASP A 47 -1.82 2.22 5.87
C ASP A 47 -3.03 1.30 6.10
N ILE A 48 -3.01 0.09 5.52
CA ILE A 48 -4.06 -0.92 5.75
C ILE A 48 -4.09 -1.32 7.23
N ARG A 49 -2.92 -1.52 7.86
CA ARG A 49 -2.84 -1.85 9.29
C ARG A 49 -3.36 -0.72 10.15
N ALA A 50 -3.04 0.53 9.82
CA ALA A 50 -3.55 1.70 10.53
C ALA A 50 -5.08 1.77 10.46
N ALA A 51 -5.66 1.52 9.27
CA ALA A 51 -7.11 1.45 9.11
C ALA A 51 -7.73 0.33 9.94
N HIS A 52 -7.14 -0.87 9.94
CA HIS A 52 -7.61 -2.00 10.74
C HIS A 52 -7.62 -1.66 12.24
N ILE A 53 -6.55 -1.06 12.76
CA ILE A 53 -6.46 -0.62 14.16
C ILE A 53 -7.53 0.44 14.46
N GLY A 54 -7.73 1.40 13.56
CA GLY A 54 -8.77 2.43 13.69
C GLY A 54 -10.17 1.83 13.78
N LEU A 55 -10.49 0.89 12.89
CA LEU A 55 -11.78 0.19 12.91
C LEU A 55 -11.97 -0.63 14.19
N GLN A 56 -10.92 -1.33 14.65
CA GLN A 56 -10.97 -2.09 15.88
C GLN A 56 -11.18 -1.19 17.10
N ALA A 57 -10.57 0.00 17.13
CA ALA A 57 -10.81 0.97 18.19
C ALA A 57 -12.28 1.45 18.20
N ILE A 58 -12.86 1.73 17.03
CA ILE A 58 -14.28 2.10 16.90
C ILE A 58 -15.17 0.96 17.41
N LEU A 59 -14.93 -0.28 16.98
CA LEU A 59 -15.69 -1.44 17.45
C LEU A 59 -15.60 -1.62 18.97
N ASN A 60 -14.40 -1.49 19.55
CA ASN A 60 -14.22 -1.56 20.99
C ASN A 60 -14.98 -0.45 21.72
N LEU A 61 -15.03 0.77 21.17
CA LEU A 61 -15.81 1.86 21.76
C LEU A 61 -17.31 1.57 21.74
N LEU A 62 -17.81 0.98 20.64
CA LEU A 62 -19.21 0.60 20.51
C LEU A 62 -19.58 -0.58 21.42
N GLN A 63 -18.66 -1.53 21.64
CA GLN A 63 -18.90 -2.75 22.43
C GLN A 63 -18.78 -2.54 23.95
N ARG A 64 -17.99 -1.56 24.41
CA ARG A 64 -17.69 -1.36 25.84
C ARG A 64 -18.74 -0.53 26.59
N ARG A 65 -19.91 -0.26 26.00
CA ARG A 65 -20.94 0.59 26.61
C ARG A 65 -22.13 -0.22 27.08
N ASP A 66 -22.56 0.06 28.31
CA ASP A 66 -23.80 -0.46 28.88
C ASP A 66 -25.06 0.20 28.26
N GLU A 67 -24.88 1.38 27.63
CA GLU A 67 -25.93 2.11 26.91
C GLU A 67 -25.62 2.21 25.41
N PRO A 68 -26.63 2.12 24.52
CA PRO A 68 -26.43 2.22 23.09
C PRO A 68 -25.90 3.60 22.68
N LEU A 69 -24.85 3.65 21.86
CA LEU A 69 -24.41 4.89 21.24
C LEU A 69 -25.50 5.38 20.27
N LEU A 70 -26.10 6.52 20.59
CA LEU A 70 -26.96 7.26 19.66
C LEU A 70 -26.07 8.12 18.78
N LEU A 71 -25.38 7.49 17.83
CA LEU A 71 -24.72 8.21 16.74
C LEU A 71 -25.75 8.51 15.67
N SER A 72 -25.82 9.76 15.25
CA SER A 72 -26.42 10.10 13.96
C SER A 72 -25.60 9.45 12.83
N SER A 73 -26.21 9.36 11.65
CA SER A 73 -25.51 8.87 10.46
C SER A 73 -24.28 9.72 10.10
N GLU A 74 -24.35 11.03 10.34
CA GLU A 74 -23.22 11.94 10.08
C GLU A 74 -22.05 11.69 11.04
N GLU A 75 -22.34 11.51 12.34
CA GLU A 75 -21.29 11.22 13.33
C GLU A 75 -20.66 9.85 13.11
N ALA A 76 -21.47 8.85 12.72
CA ALA A 76 -20.96 7.54 12.34
C ALA A 76 -20.05 7.61 11.10
N ALA A 77 -20.44 8.40 10.10
CA ALA A 77 -19.63 8.62 8.90
C ALA A 77 -18.30 9.33 9.24
N ALA A 78 -18.35 10.37 10.07
CA ALA A 78 -17.15 11.11 10.51
C ALA A 78 -16.16 10.21 11.27
N LEU A 79 -16.65 9.25 12.07
CA LEU A 79 -15.79 8.27 12.75
C LEU A 79 -15.12 7.30 11.77
N LEU A 80 -15.80 6.93 10.69
CA LEU A 80 -15.30 5.96 9.69
C LEU A 80 -14.43 6.60 8.61
N GLU A 81 -14.55 7.90 8.37
CA GLU A 81 -13.83 8.60 7.31
C GLU A 81 -12.29 8.41 7.38
N PRO A 82 -11.62 8.56 8.54
CA PRO A 82 -10.17 8.34 8.62
C PRO A 82 -9.76 6.89 8.31
N VAL A 83 -10.61 5.91 8.65
CA VAL A 83 -10.38 4.49 8.35
C VAL A 83 -10.48 4.27 6.85
N GLN A 84 -11.51 4.83 6.21
CA GLN A 84 -11.69 4.75 4.77
C GLN A 84 -10.53 5.40 4.02
N GLN A 85 -10.11 6.60 4.42
CA GLN A 85 -8.99 7.32 3.80
C GLN A 85 -7.71 6.47 3.83
N ARG A 86 -7.39 5.87 4.97
CA ARG A 86 -6.22 4.97 5.12
C ARG A 86 -6.33 3.71 4.28
N LEU A 87 -7.52 3.09 4.20
CA LEU A 87 -7.74 1.95 3.31
C LEU A 87 -7.52 2.34 1.84
N CYS A 88 -8.10 3.46 1.39
CA CYS A 88 -7.93 3.93 0.03
C CYS A 88 -6.46 4.22 -0.30
N GLN A 89 -5.72 4.85 0.61
CA GLN A 89 -4.28 5.11 0.45
C GLN A 89 -3.49 3.80 0.36
N GLY A 90 -3.71 2.88 1.30
CA GLY A 90 -2.99 1.61 1.33
C GLY A 90 -3.26 0.74 0.10
N LEU A 91 -4.52 0.67 -0.33
CA LEU A 91 -4.89 -0.01 -1.58
C LEU A 91 -4.30 0.70 -2.80
N GLY A 92 -4.23 2.04 -2.81
CA GLY A 92 -3.58 2.81 -3.86
C GLY A 92 -2.10 2.43 -4.04
N HIS A 93 -1.37 2.26 -2.93
CA HIS A 93 0.02 1.82 -2.93
C HIS A 93 0.22 0.39 -3.43
N ILE A 94 -0.74 -0.50 -3.18
CA ILE A 94 -0.68 -1.89 -3.67
C ILE A 94 -1.08 -1.97 -5.15
N ASN A 95 -2.13 -1.25 -5.54
CA ASN A 95 -2.61 -1.24 -6.92
C ASN A 95 -1.62 -0.61 -7.89
N SER A 96 -0.72 0.29 -7.44
CA SER A 96 0.35 0.80 -8.30
C SER A 96 1.44 -0.23 -8.62
N LEU A 97 1.51 -1.30 -7.82
CA LEU A 97 2.47 -2.40 -8.01
C LEU A 97 1.99 -3.44 -9.02
N VAL A 98 0.67 -3.67 -9.10
CA VAL A 98 0.02 -4.77 -9.83
C VAL A 98 -0.45 -4.36 -11.21
#